data_AF-A0A1L6I5V4-F1
#
_entry.id   AF-A0A1L6I5V4-F1
#
_cell.length_a   1.000
_cell.length_b   1.000
_cell.length_c   1.000
_cell.angle_alpha   90.00
_cell.angle_beta   90.00
_cell.angle_gamma   90.00
#
_symmetry.space_group_name_H-M   'P 1'
#
loop_
_entity.id
_entity.type
_entity.pdbx_description
1 polymer ?
#
loop_
_entity_poly.entity_id
_entity_poly.type
_entity_poly.pdbx_seq_one_letter_code
_entity_poly.pdbx_strand_id
1 'polypeptide(L)'
;MKKLLLLAPLVFVAACGSSRGPESAASGTMVYVSSARQTSDIARCLDRRLSRVHTSNNNGSTELTVGSSSHGSYFITLTPSRGGSVVKVVRGTSDDPPEEELRFAIARCTT
;
A
#
# COMPACT_ATOMS: atom_id res chain seq x y z
N MET A 1 -32.24 -59.61 0.92
CA MET A 1 -31.26 -59.35 -0.16
C MET A 1 -30.51 -58.06 0.17
N LYS A 2 -29.21 -58.17 0.42
CA LYS A 2 -28.24 -57.12 0.77
C LYS A 2 -28.10 -56.08 -0.36
N LYS A 3 -27.95 -54.78 -0.04
CA LYS A 3 -26.98 -53.86 -0.69
C LYS A 3 -26.64 -52.69 0.26
N LEU A 4 -25.47 -52.77 0.89
CA LEU A 4 -24.83 -51.66 1.61
C LEU A 4 -24.20 -50.72 0.58
N LEU A 5 -24.62 -49.46 0.58
CA LEU A 5 -24.01 -48.40 -0.24
C LEU A 5 -22.78 -47.86 0.48
N LEU A 6 -21.61 -48.11 -0.11
CA LEU A 6 -20.31 -47.59 0.33
C LEU A 6 -20.22 -46.09 0.01
N LEU A 7 -20.14 -45.26 1.04
CA LEU A 7 -19.79 -43.83 0.93
C LEU A 7 -18.26 -43.71 0.99
N ALA A 8 -17.65 -43.35 -0.14
CA ALA A 8 -16.24 -42.97 -0.19
C ALA A 8 -16.08 -41.49 0.18
N PRO A 9 -15.11 -41.10 1.04
CA PRO A 9 -14.86 -39.69 1.33
C PRO A 9 -14.06 -39.07 0.19
N LEU A 10 -14.66 -38.10 -0.49
CA LEU A 10 -13.94 -37.16 -1.37
C LEU A 10 -13.07 -36.26 -0.50
N VAL A 11 -11.77 -36.56 -0.46
CA VAL A 11 -10.77 -35.67 0.17
C VAL A 11 -10.54 -34.50 -0.79
N PHE A 12 -11.23 -33.39 -0.55
CA PHE A 12 -10.86 -32.11 -1.15
C PHE A 12 -9.63 -31.57 -0.43
N VAL A 13 -8.47 -31.67 -1.08
CA VAL A 13 -7.28 -30.94 -0.66
C VAL A 13 -7.50 -29.48 -1.07
N ALA A 14 -7.97 -28.66 -0.12
CA ALA A 14 -7.95 -27.22 -0.27
C ALA A 14 -6.48 -26.76 -0.25
N ALA A 15 -5.90 -26.57 -1.43
CA ALA A 15 -4.65 -25.85 -1.56
C ALA A 15 -4.91 -24.39 -1.16
N CYS A 16 -4.57 -24.02 0.08
CA CYS A 16 -4.38 -22.64 0.50
C CYS A 16 -3.13 -22.08 -0.21
N GLY A 17 -3.23 -21.90 -1.53
CA GLY A 17 -2.28 -21.11 -2.30
C GLY A 17 -2.58 -19.66 -2.04
N SER A 18 -1.96 -19.07 -1.01
CA SER A 18 -1.81 -17.62 -0.96
C SER A 18 -0.99 -17.23 -2.19
N SER A 19 -1.66 -16.76 -3.23
CA SER A 19 -1.05 -16.10 -4.37
C SER A 19 -0.32 -14.86 -3.84
N ARG A 20 0.96 -15.01 -3.51
CA ARG A 20 1.87 -13.87 -3.49
C ARG A 20 1.95 -13.42 -4.95
N GLY A 21 1.27 -12.31 -5.23
CA GLY A 21 1.43 -11.61 -6.50
C GLY A 21 2.92 -11.31 -6.74
N PRO A 22 3.31 -11.02 -7.99
CA PRO A 22 4.71 -10.81 -8.33
C PRO A 22 5.27 -9.71 -7.41
N GLU A 23 6.08 -10.10 -6.44
CA GLU A 23 7.05 -9.20 -5.81
C GLU A 23 8.01 -8.82 -6.93
N SER A 24 7.65 -7.79 -7.69
CA SER A 24 8.55 -7.11 -8.58
C SER A 24 9.65 -6.53 -7.71
N ALA A 25 10.75 -7.27 -7.63
CA ALA A 25 12.00 -6.81 -7.08
C ALA A 25 12.56 -5.69 -7.98
N ALA A 26 12.02 -4.48 -7.81
CA ALA A 26 12.53 -3.24 -8.38
C ALA A 26 12.02 -2.01 -7.59
N SER A 27 12.16 -2.06 -6.26
CA SER A 27 12.37 -0.94 -5.31
C SER A 27 11.86 -1.34 -3.92
N GLY A 28 12.78 -1.48 -2.97
CA GLY A 28 12.44 -1.75 -1.58
C GLY A 28 11.53 -0.67 -0.98
N THR A 29 10.80 -1.04 0.06
CA THR A 29 10.04 -0.05 0.84
C THR A 29 11.01 0.99 1.41
N MET A 30 10.86 2.26 1.02
CA MET A 30 11.75 3.35 1.41
C MET A 30 11.42 3.92 2.79
N VAL A 31 10.13 3.95 3.12
CA VAL A 31 9.61 4.44 4.40
C VAL A 31 8.46 3.53 4.84
N TYR A 32 8.47 3.14 6.11
CA TYR A 32 7.38 2.44 6.77
C TYR A 32 7.23 2.99 8.18
N VAL A 33 6.14 3.72 8.45
CA VAL A 33 5.95 4.42 9.71
C VAL A 33 4.49 4.40 10.17
N SER A 34 4.27 4.31 11.48
CA SER A 34 2.96 4.48 12.10
C SER A 34 2.77 5.93 12.55
N SER A 35 1.57 6.47 12.38
CA SER A 35 1.18 7.81 12.85
C SER A 35 -0.14 7.73 13.60
N ALA A 36 -0.33 8.59 14.60
CA ALA A 36 -1.62 8.79 15.27
C ALA A 36 -2.63 9.58 14.41
N ARG A 37 -2.17 10.18 13.29
CA ARG A 37 -3.02 10.98 12.39
C ARG A 37 -3.85 10.08 11.49
N GLN A 38 -5.02 10.56 11.06
CA GLN A 38 -5.87 9.85 10.12
C GLN A 38 -5.31 9.92 8.70
N THR A 39 -5.66 8.96 7.85
CA THR A 39 -5.18 8.86 6.47
C THR A 39 -5.52 10.10 5.67
N SER A 40 -6.73 10.66 5.87
CA SER A 40 -7.20 11.90 5.23
C SER A 40 -6.37 13.13 5.61
N ASP A 41 -5.96 13.24 6.88
CA ASP A 41 -5.14 14.35 7.37
C ASP A 41 -3.71 14.28 6.82
N ILE A 42 -3.16 13.07 6.73
CA ILE A 42 -1.83 12.83 6.15
C ILE A 42 -1.89 13.12 4.64
N ALA A 43 -2.88 12.58 3.92
CA ALA A 43 -3.03 12.81 2.48
C ALA A 43 -3.14 14.31 2.15
N ARG A 44 -3.98 15.05 2.88
CA ARG A 44 -4.14 16.50 2.70
C ARG A 44 -2.86 17.27 3.05
N CYS A 45 -2.11 16.82 4.04
CA CYS A 45 -0.83 17.43 4.39
C CYS A 45 0.21 17.23 3.27
N LEU A 46 0.27 16.03 2.69
CA LEU A 46 1.18 15.71 1.59
C LEU A 46 0.82 16.46 0.31
N ASP A 47 -0.46 16.49 -0.05
CA ASP A 47 -0.99 17.23 -1.21
C ASP A 47 -0.63 18.73 -1.17
N ARG A 48 -0.57 19.34 0.02
CA ARG A 48 -0.16 20.73 0.20
C ARG A 48 1.35 20.97 0.17
N ARG A 49 2.16 19.94 0.41
CA ARG A 49 3.62 20.06 0.56
C ARG A 49 4.38 19.59 -0.67
N LEU A 50 3.81 18.66 -1.41
CA LEU A 50 4.44 18.05 -2.56
C LEU A 50 3.72 18.49 -3.82
N SER A 51 4.48 18.68 -4.90
CA SER A 51 3.91 18.97 -6.21
C SER A 51 3.49 17.68 -6.92
N ARG A 52 2.46 17.76 -7.76
CA ARG A 52 1.97 16.65 -8.60
C ARG A 52 1.64 15.40 -7.77
N VAL A 53 0.81 15.60 -6.76
CA VAL A 53 0.21 14.51 -5.98
C VAL A 53 -1.09 14.11 -6.66
N HIS A 54 -1.21 12.82 -6.97
CA HIS A 54 -2.46 12.22 -7.42
C HIS A 54 -2.96 11.26 -6.36
N THR A 55 -4.16 11.51 -5.84
CA THR A 55 -4.75 10.68 -4.78
C THR A 55 -5.84 9.78 -5.35
N SER A 56 -5.80 8.50 -5.00
CA SER A 56 -6.85 7.53 -5.25
C SER A 56 -7.22 6.79 -3.96
N ASN A 57 -8.39 6.16 -3.94
CA ASN A 57 -8.78 5.27 -2.85
C ASN A 57 -8.93 3.86 -3.39
N ASN A 58 -8.34 2.90 -2.68
CA ASN A 58 -8.32 1.50 -3.06
C ASN A 58 -8.53 0.62 -1.82
N ASN A 59 -9.62 -0.16 -1.80
CA ASN A 59 -9.93 -1.15 -0.76
C ASN A 59 -9.74 -0.64 0.68
N GLY A 60 -10.18 0.59 0.97
CA GLY A 60 -10.09 1.19 2.31
C GLY A 60 -8.73 1.78 2.67
N SER A 61 -7.75 1.73 1.77
CA SER A 61 -6.50 2.50 1.85
C SER A 61 -6.57 3.72 0.93
N THR A 62 -5.85 4.78 1.30
CA THR A 62 -5.63 5.94 0.44
C THR A 62 -4.27 5.79 -0.23
N GLU A 63 -4.23 5.81 -1.55
CA GLU A 63 -3.01 5.73 -2.35
C GLU A 63 -2.69 7.11 -2.91
N LEU A 64 -1.41 7.50 -2.85
CA LEU A 64 -0.91 8.72 -3.46
C LEU A 64 0.24 8.38 -4.39
N THR A 65 0.17 8.89 -5.62
CA THR A 65 1.27 8.90 -6.56
C THR A 65 1.86 10.30 -6.59
N VAL A 66 3.17 10.41 -6.38
CA VAL A 66 3.91 11.67 -6.44
C VAL A 66 4.80 11.65 -7.68
N GLY A 67 4.76 12.72 -8.47
CA GLY A 67 5.57 12.85 -9.69
C GLY A 67 4.72 12.93 -10.95
N SER A 68 5.32 12.67 -12.11
CA SER A 68 4.59 12.71 -13.39
C SER A 68 3.51 11.63 -13.44
N SER A 69 2.35 11.93 -14.05
CA SER A 69 1.29 10.94 -14.25
C SER A 69 1.70 9.77 -15.15
N SER A 70 2.70 9.95 -16.01
CA SER A 70 3.27 8.91 -16.86
C SER A 70 4.37 8.09 -16.18
N HIS A 71 5.03 8.66 -15.17
CA HIS A 71 6.15 8.06 -14.44
C HIS A 71 6.09 8.53 -12.98
N GLY A 72 5.39 7.75 -12.15
CA GLY A 72 5.32 8.02 -10.72
C GLY A 72 6.72 7.92 -10.11
N SER A 73 7.14 8.95 -9.38
CA SER A 73 8.40 8.98 -8.64
C SER A 73 8.28 8.22 -7.33
N TYR A 74 7.12 8.32 -6.67
CA TYR A 74 6.84 7.61 -5.42
C TYR A 74 5.38 7.17 -5.34
N PHE A 75 5.18 6.02 -4.72
CA PHE A 75 3.88 5.46 -4.39
C PHE A 75 3.73 5.38 -2.88
N ILE A 76 2.73 6.07 -2.36
CA ILE A 76 2.46 6.18 -0.93
C ILE A 76 1.14 5.46 -0.65
N THR A 77 1.15 4.49 0.25
CA THR A 77 -0.05 3.83 0.74
C THR A 77 -0.30 4.24 2.18
N LEU A 78 -1.49 4.79 2.44
CA LEU A 78 -1.98 5.14 3.77
C LEU A 78 -3.06 4.12 4.15
N THR A 79 -2.77 3.28 5.13
CA THR A 79 -3.69 2.25 5.63
C THR A 79 -4.21 2.63 7.00
N PRO A 80 -5.53 2.73 7.21
CA PRO A 80 -6.09 2.96 8.55
C PRO A 80 -5.66 1.88 9.54
N SER A 81 -5.41 2.27 10.79
CA SER A 81 -5.08 1.37 11.90
C SER A 81 -5.86 1.78 13.17
N ARG A 82 -5.84 0.93 14.22
CA ARG A 82 -6.69 1.08 15.43
C ARG A 82 -6.47 2.38 16.24
N GLY A 83 -5.54 3.25 15.84
CA GLY A 83 -5.32 4.55 16.48
C GLY A 83 -4.75 5.62 15.55
N GLY A 84 -4.89 5.45 14.23
CA GLY A 84 -4.32 6.37 13.24
C GLY A 84 -4.06 5.68 11.90
N SER A 85 -2.85 5.80 11.37
CA SER A 85 -2.48 5.30 10.04
C SER A 85 -1.13 4.62 10.02
N VAL A 86 -0.96 3.67 9.12
CA VAL A 86 0.34 3.20 8.66
C VAL A 86 0.63 3.82 7.30
N VAL A 87 1.83 4.35 7.14
CA VAL A 87 2.33 4.95 5.90
C VAL A 87 3.41 4.04 5.34
N LYS A 88 3.22 3.59 4.11
CA LYS A 88 4.22 2.87 3.32
C LYS A 88 4.60 3.70 2.10
N VAL A 89 5.89 3.86 1.84
CA VAL A 89 6.40 4.56 0.66
C VAL A 89 7.29 3.62 -0.14
N VAL A 90 7.02 3.53 -1.44
CA VAL A 90 7.80 2.77 -2.41
C VAL A 90 8.32 3.72 -3.49
N ARG A 91 9.56 3.51 -3.91
CA ARG A 91 10.15 4.26 -5.03
C ARG A 91 9.53 3.82 -6.34
N GLY A 92 9.24 4.77 -7.21
CA GLY A 92 8.96 4.53 -8.61
C GLY A 92 10.24 4.66 -9.44
N THR A 93 10.08 5.16 -10.67
CA THR A 93 11.15 5.21 -11.68
C THR A 93 11.78 6.58 -11.87
N SER A 94 11.20 7.60 -11.24
CA SER A 94 11.63 8.99 -11.32
C SER A 94 12.08 9.48 -9.93
N ASP A 95 12.99 10.46 -9.90
CA ASP A 95 13.53 11.07 -8.68
C ASP A 95 13.06 12.53 -8.50
N ASP A 96 11.88 12.87 -9.05
CA ASP A 96 11.25 14.20 -8.90
C ASP A 96 9.91 14.09 -8.15
N PRO A 97 9.80 14.53 -6.88
CA PRO A 97 10.76 15.37 -6.15
C PRO A 97 11.99 14.60 -5.64
N PRO A 98 13.07 15.31 -5.25
CA PRO A 98 14.20 14.69 -4.57
C PRO A 98 13.78 13.89 -3.33
N GLU A 99 14.49 12.79 -3.04
CA GLU A 99 14.14 11.87 -1.97
C GLU A 99 14.13 12.54 -0.59
N GLU A 100 15.03 13.50 -0.35
CA GLU A 100 15.08 14.29 0.87
C GLU A 100 13.84 15.16 1.06
N GLU A 101 13.30 15.74 -0.01
CA GLU A 101 12.08 16.54 0.02
C GLU A 101 10.89 15.66 0.37
N LEU A 102 10.78 14.49 -0.28
CA LEU A 102 9.75 13.51 0.03
C LEU A 102 9.82 13.08 1.50
N ARG A 103 11.00 12.66 1.98
CA ARG A 103 11.17 12.22 3.37
C ARG A 103 10.83 13.32 4.37
N PHE A 104 11.22 14.56 4.08
CA PHE A 104 10.88 15.71 4.91
C PHE A 104 9.35 15.92 4.95
N ALA A 105 8.67 15.84 3.82
CA ALA A 105 7.22 15.96 3.76
C ALA A 105 6.52 14.84 4.55
N ILE A 106 6.96 13.57 4.40
CA ILE A 106 6.45 12.45 5.18
C ILE A 106 6.60 12.74 6.68
N ALA A 107 7.81 13.08 7.14
CA ALA A 107 8.08 13.34 8.55
C ALA A 107 7.16 14.44 9.11
N ARG A 108 6.95 15.53 8.38
CA ARG A 108 6.08 16.64 8.80
C ARG A 108 4.59 16.30 8.79
N CYS A 109 4.18 15.31 8.00
CA CYS A 109 2.78 14.92 7.88
C CYS A 109 2.39 13.74 8.77
N THR A 110 3.36 13.00 9.31
CA THR A 110 3.11 11.86 10.20
C THR A 110 3.27 12.18 11.69
N THR A 111 3.77 13.38 12.03
CA THR A 111 3.78 13.92 13.39
C THR A 111 2.54 14.76 13.68
#